data_AF-A0A926A282-F1
#
_entry.id   AF-A0A926A282-F1
#
_cell.length_a   1.000
_cell.length_b   1.000
_cell.length_c   1.000
_cell.angle_alpha   90.00
_cell.angle_beta   90.00
_cell.angle_gamma   90.00
#
_symmetry.space_group_name_H-M   'P 1'
#
loop_
_entity.id
_entity.type
_entity.pdbx_description
1 polymer ?
#
loop_
_entity_poly.entity_id
_entity_poly.type
_entity_poly.pdbx_seq_one_letter_code
_entity_poly.pdbx_strand_id
1 'polypeptide(L)' 'EGIEGRVPYKGPVGDVLFQMIGGLRSGMGYVGCGTIDLLRTESEFVRITTAGLRESHPHDVTITREAPNYSL' A
#
# COMPACT_ATOMS: atom_id res chain seq x y z
N GLU A 1 26.47 10.29 5.77
CA GLU A 1 25.22 11.03 5.47
C GLU A 1 24.01 10.16 5.87
N GLY A 2 23.89 9.87 7.16
CA GLY A 2 22.85 8.98 7.69
C GLY A 2 22.41 9.44 9.06
N ILE A 3 21.19 9.06 9.44
CA ILE A 3 20.61 9.29 10.76
C ILE A 3 20.27 7.94 11.38
N GLU A 4 20.29 7.87 12.71
CA GLU A 4 19.85 6.71 13.47
C GLU A 4 18.36 6.84 13.81
N GLY A 5 17.64 5.72 13.74
CA GLY A 5 16.21 5.68 14.00
C GLY A 5 15.76 4.30 14.47
N ARG A 6 14.56 4.27 15.07
CA ARG A 6 13.89 3.04 15.52
C ARG A 6 12.52 2.93 14.88
N VAL A 7 12.07 1.71 14.63
CA VAL A 7 10.74 1.41 14.11
C VAL A 7 10.01 0.44 15.06
N PRO A 8 8.67 0.50 15.13
CA PRO A 8 7.90 -0.47 15.91
C PRO A 8 8.15 -1.91 15.45
N TYR A 9 8.09 -2.85 16.39
CA TYR A 9 8.11 -4.27 16.07
C TYR A 9 6.85 -4.66 15.31
N LYS A 10 7.00 -5.33 14.16
CA LYS A 10 5.90 -5.66 13.24
C LYS A 10 5.44 -7.12 13.30
N GLY A 11 5.88 -7.88 14.30
CA GLY A 11 5.56 -9.31 14.39
C GLY A 11 6.41 -10.19 13.46
N PRO A 12 5.97 -11.44 13.23
CA PRO A 12 6.59 -12.36 12.30
C PRO A 12 6.61 -11.82 10.86
N VAL A 13 7.68 -12.11 10.12
CA VAL A 13 7.82 -11.68 8.72
C VAL A 13 6.69 -12.21 7.81
N GLY A 14 6.16 -13.40 8.12
CA GLY A 14 5.07 -14.02 7.35
C GLY A 14 3.82 -13.16 7.31
N ASP A 15 3.47 -12.51 8.42
CA ASP A 15 2.27 -11.68 8.53
C ASP A 15 2.40 -10.41 7.68
N VAL A 16 3.60 -9.81 7.68
CA VAL A 16 3.91 -8.64 6.85
C VAL A 16 3.85 -9.00 5.36
N LEU A 17 4.46 -10.13 4.97
CA LEU A 17 4.44 -10.59 3.58
C LEU A 17 3.02 -10.93 3.11
N PHE A 18 2.19 -11.51 3.98
CA PHE A 18 0.80 -11.78 3.67
C PHE A 18 0.04 -10.50 3.31
N GLN A 19 0.19 -9.43 4.10
CA GLN A 19 -0.44 -8.13 3.80
C GLN A 19 0.08 -7.52 2.50
N MET A 20 1.40 -7.56 2.27
CA MET A 20 2.01 -7.02 1.05
C MET A 20 1.51 -7.75 -0.21
N ILE A 21 1.47 -9.09 -0.19
CA ILE A 21 0.97 -9.90 -1.30
C ILE A 21 -0.54 -9.68 -1.49
N GLY A 22 -1.30 -9.54 -0.40
CA GLY A 22 -2.73 -9.23 -0.46
C GLY A 22 -3.00 -7.92 -1.19
N GLY A 23 -2.25 -6.86 -0.85
CA GLY A 23 -2.32 -5.56 -1.54
C GLY A 23 -1.99 -5.66 -3.04
N LEU A 24 -0.90 -6.36 -3.37
CA LEU A 24 -0.49 -6.57 -4.77
C LEU A 24 -1.58 -7.30 -5.57
N ARG A 25 -2.13 -8.40 -5.04
CA ARG A 25 -3.18 -9.19 -5.71
C ARG A 25 -4.46 -8.39 -5.90
N SER A 26 -4.85 -7.59 -4.91
CA SER A 26 -6.00 -6.68 -5.01
C SER A 26 -5.79 -5.68 -6.14
N GLY A 27 -4.63 -5.01 -6.19
CA GLY A 27 -4.26 -4.09 -7.25
C GLY A 27 -4.28 -4.73 -8.64
N MET A 28 -3.64 -5.89 -8.79
CA MET A 28 -3.66 -6.68 -10.03
C MET A 28 -5.09 -7.04 -10.48
N GLY A 29 -5.99 -7.31 -9.53
CA GLY A 29 -7.40 -7.56 -9.79
C GLY A 29 -8.12 -6.32 -10.36
N TYR A 30 -7.89 -5.13 -9.80
CA TYR A 30 -8.49 -3.89 -10.30
C TYR A 30 -8.12 -3.56 -11.75
N VAL A 31 -6.89 -3.88 -12.16
CA VAL A 31 -6.40 -3.61 -13.52
C VAL A 31 -6.44 -4.84 -14.44
N GLY A 32 -7.06 -5.94 -14.01
CA GLY A 32 -7.24 -7.14 -14.85
C GLY A 32 -5.94 -7.87 -15.22
N CYS A 33 -4.85 -7.68 -14.47
CA CYS A 33 -3.55 -8.25 -14.78
C CYS A 33 -3.35 -9.59 -14.07
N GLY A 34 -3.42 -10.71 -14.81
CA GLY A 34 -3.24 -12.06 -14.25
C GLY A 34 -1.79 -12.43 -13.89
N THR A 35 -0.81 -11.68 -14.39
CA THR A 35 0.63 -11.91 -14.16
C THR A 35 1.35 -10.61 -13.86
N ILE A 36 2.55 -10.71 -13.27
CA ILE A 36 3.41 -9.54 -13.01
C ILE A 36 3.88 -8.89 -14.31
N ASP A 37 4.05 -9.68 -15.36
CA ASP A 37 4.44 -9.16 -16.67
C ASP A 37 3.35 -8.26 -17.25
N LEU A 38 2.10 -8.72 -17.24
CA LEU A 38 0.94 -7.93 -17.65
C LEU A 38 0.79 -6.66 -16.79
N LEU A 39 1.01 -6.75 -15.47
CA LEU A 39 0.99 -5.57 -14.61
C LEU A 39 2.04 -4.53 -15.03
N ARG A 40 3.23 -4.97 -15.49
CA ARG A 40 4.32 -4.07 -15.88
C ARG A 40 4.12 -3.45 -17.26
N THR A 41 3.44 -4.14 -18.19
CA THR A 41 3.33 -3.71 -19.58
C THR A 41 1.97 -3.11 -19.94
N GLU A 42 0.88 -3.58 -19.31
CA GLU A 42 -0.50 -3.23 -19.69
C GLU A 42 -1.20 -2.28 -18.71
N SER A 43 -0.67 -2.09 -17.50
CA SER A 43 -1.31 -1.18 -16.55
C SER A 43 -1.00 0.29 -16.84
N GLU A 44 -1.97 1.16 -16.55
CA GLU A 44 -1.85 2.60 -16.78
C GLU A 44 -1.85 3.38 -15.47
N PHE A 45 -1.06 4.45 -15.44
CA PHE A 45 -1.04 5.40 -14.33
C PHE A 45 -1.71 6.71 -14.73
N VAL A 46 -2.38 7.33 -13.75
CA VAL A 46 -2.88 8.69 -13.86
C VAL A 46 -2.09 9.61 -12.94
N ARG A 47 -1.82 10.84 -13.40
CA ARG A 47 -1.18 11.86 -12.57
C ARG A 47 -2.22 12.49 -11.66
N ILE A 48 -1.90 12.59 -10.37
CA ILE A 48 -2.75 13.20 -9.36
C ILE A 48 -2.08 14.45 -8.78
N THR A 49 -2.90 15.33 -8.19
CA THR A 49 -2.42 16.49 -7.43
C THR A 49 -2.19 16.12 -5.97
N THR A 50 -1.61 17.03 -5.18
CA THR A 50 -1.51 16.87 -3.72
C THR A 50 -2.90 16.74 -3.06
N ALA A 51 -3.94 17.34 -3.65
CA ALA A 51 -5.30 17.16 -3.18
C ALA A 51 -5.78 15.72 -3.39
N GLY A 52 -5.52 15.14 -4.56
CA GLY A 52 -5.82 13.73 -4.84
C GLY A 52 -5.04 12.78 -3.93
N LEU A 53 -3.80 13.13 -3.54
CA LEU A 53 -3.05 12.32 -2.57
C LEU A 53 -3.71 12.32 -1.18
N ARG A 54 -4.19 13.48 -0.71
CA ARG A 54 -4.93 13.57 0.55
C ARG A 54 -6.24 12.80 0.49
N GLU A 55 -6.94 12.90 -0.64
CA GLU A 55 -8.17 12.15 -0.90
C GLU A 55 -7.95 10.63 -0.89
N SER A 56 -6.79 10.17 -1.39
CA SER A 56 -6.47 8.74 -1.45
C SER A 56 -6.24 8.10 -0.06
N HIS A 57 -5.81 8.90 0.92
CA HIS A 57 -5.67 8.46 2.30
C HIS A 57 -6.99 8.62 3.07
N PRO A 58 -7.21 7.86 4.17
CA PRO A 58 -8.30 8.17 5.09
C PRO A 58 -8.24 9.63 5.52
N HIS A 59 -9.33 10.36 5.30
CA HIS A 59 -9.48 11.77 5.64
C HIS A 59 -10.85 11.99 6.28
N ASP A 60 -10.97 13.07 7.07
CA ASP A 60 -12.19 13.50 7.75
C ASP A 60 -12.82 12.48 8.72
N VAL A 61 -12.03 11.52 9.23
CA VAL A 61 -12.44 10.51 10.21
C VAL A 61 -11.37 10.25 11.26
N THR A 62 -11.77 9.76 12.43
CA THR A 62 -10.83 9.31 13.49
C THR A 62 -10.61 7.80 13.39
N ILE A 63 -9.35 7.38 13.22
CA ILE A 63 -8.96 5.97 13.24
C ILE A 63 -8.93 5.49 14.70
N THR A 64 -9.81 4.54 15.06
CA THR A 64 -9.91 4.00 16.43
C THR A 64 -9.06 2.75 16.65
N ARG A 65 -8.66 2.08 15.56
CA ARG A 65 -7.78 0.91 15.57
C ARG A 65 -6.96 0.89 14.29
N GLU A 66 -5.66 0.64 14.41
CA GLU A 66 -4.78 0.49 13.26
C GLU A 66 -5.10 -0.77 12.46
N ALA A 67 -4.95 -0.65 11.13
CA ALA A 67 -5.04 -1.76 10.22
C ALA A 67 -3.63 -2.35 9.97
N PRO A 68 -3.50 -3.68 9.79
CA PRO A 68 -2.19 -4.32 9.62
C PRO A 68 -1.48 -3.92 8.32
N ASN A 69 -2.19 -3.34 7.35
CA ASN A 69 -1.70 -2.85 6.07
C ASN A 69 -1.71 -1.31 5.96
N TYR A 70 -2.02 -0.60 7.04
CA TYR A 70 -2.04 0.86 7.05
C TYR A 70 -1.60 1.39 8.43
N SER A 71 -0.30 1.63 8.57
CA SER A 71 0.33 2.28 9.72
C SER A 71 0.87 3.64 9.28
N LEU A 72 0.39 4.71 9.90
CA LEU A 72 0.82 6.09 9.66
C LEU A 72 2.13 6.41 10.40
#